data_AF-A0A3L7N5G9-F1
#
_entry.id   AF-A0A3L7N5G9-F1
#
_cell.length_a   1.000
_cell.length_b   1.000
_cell.length_c   1.000
_cell.angle_alpha   90.00
_cell.angle_beta   90.00
_cell.angle_gamma   90.00
#
_symmetry.space_group_name_H-M   'P 1'
#
loop_
_entity.id
_entity.type
_entity.pdbx_description
1 polymer ?
#
loop_
_entity_poly.entity_id
_entity_poly.type
_entity_poly.pdbx_seq_one_letter_code
_entity_poly.pdbx_strand_id
1 'polypeptide(L)'
;MHRRHSLLISAFLSCIAASALADVIDIQLNQPSLDRWMYPFNSTPGTRSVLTTFGSDRDNQTQFDSRDGQILLAFDTGAIAPLESGPYEILEAEVSISFANDLVVTYDPTSDPWQMFLPAGDARRVNDPDAGQPIELAGVGFRGGFTAATFKENSAYAASGLSSLSPGVRNAFAACFDEANNFVDMSNHPRAGFQPNVFAVGKVAGLVAGQFIPQDSVMTFQVNVADANIQNYLQQGMNAGRTFFSLSSLTFVAQQSGNYPAFYAKENAYVQFGLAEAAHLRMKVRPLPTCVSEDLDCSGLIDSGDVSLVLLDIGPCSGCPTDLDHNDVVDSADVSLVLLSYSS
;
A
#
# COMPACT_ATOMS: atom_id res chain seq x y z
N MET A 1 -69.34 -46.09 6.59
CA MET A 1 -69.22 -44.82 7.33
C MET A 1 -67.72 -44.57 7.55
N HIS A 2 -67.09 -43.80 6.67
CA HIS A 2 -65.64 -43.57 6.66
C HIS A 2 -65.22 -42.55 7.73
N ARG A 3 -64.18 -42.87 8.51
CA ARG A 3 -63.41 -41.89 9.30
C ARG A 3 -61.94 -41.98 8.91
N ARG A 4 -61.53 -41.07 8.01
CA ARG A 4 -60.12 -40.80 7.71
C ARG A 4 -59.51 -40.08 8.90
N HIS A 5 -58.41 -40.61 9.46
CA HIS A 5 -57.56 -39.87 10.40
C HIS A 5 -56.39 -39.31 9.59
N SER A 6 -56.28 -37.99 9.59
CA SER A 6 -55.23 -37.23 8.91
C SER A 6 -53.92 -37.33 9.70
N LEU A 7 -52.84 -37.81 9.07
CA LEU A 7 -51.48 -37.60 9.55
C LEU A 7 -51.06 -36.17 9.22
N LEU A 8 -50.74 -35.37 10.24
CA LEU A 8 -49.95 -34.14 10.10
C LEU A 8 -48.48 -34.54 10.02
N ILE A 9 -47.85 -34.31 8.86
CA ILE A 9 -46.40 -34.36 8.69
C ILE A 9 -45.91 -32.92 8.83
N SER A 10 -45.31 -32.59 9.98
CA SER A 10 -44.56 -31.34 10.13
C SER A 10 -43.23 -31.48 9.41
N ALA A 11 -43.08 -30.81 8.27
CA ALA A 11 -41.80 -30.65 7.60
C ALA A 11 -41.02 -29.53 8.30
N PHE A 12 -39.98 -29.88 9.06
CA PHE A 12 -38.95 -28.95 9.47
C PHE A 12 -38.10 -28.60 8.24
N LEU A 13 -38.31 -27.40 7.70
CA LEU A 13 -37.45 -26.82 6.68
C LEU A 13 -36.24 -26.21 7.41
N SER A 14 -35.12 -26.94 7.48
CA SER A 14 -33.85 -26.38 7.92
C SER A 14 -33.30 -25.53 6.78
N CYS A 15 -33.51 -24.22 6.83
CA CYS A 15 -32.76 -23.28 6.00
C CYS A 15 -31.34 -23.23 6.54
N ILE A 16 -30.40 -23.88 5.84
CA ILE A 16 -28.97 -23.61 6.04
C ILE A 16 -28.74 -22.27 5.34
N ALA A 17 -28.70 -21.18 6.10
CA ALA A 17 -28.20 -19.91 5.62
C ALA A 17 -26.70 -20.09 5.34
N ALA A 18 -26.34 -20.17 4.06
CA ALA A 18 -24.94 -20.06 3.67
C ALA A 18 -24.56 -18.58 3.82
N SER A 19 -23.60 -18.27 4.70
CA SER A 19 -23.00 -16.94 4.77
C SER A 19 -22.42 -16.62 3.40
N ALA A 20 -23.05 -15.70 2.66
CA ALA A 20 -22.50 -15.20 1.42
C ALA A 20 -21.31 -14.31 1.78
N LEU A 21 -20.08 -14.82 1.62
CA LEU A 21 -18.91 -13.95 1.63
C LEU A 21 -19.09 -12.90 0.53
N ALA A 22 -18.89 -11.63 0.87
CA ALA A 22 -18.97 -10.54 -0.10
C ALA A 22 -18.01 -10.79 -1.27
N ASP A 23 -18.46 -10.47 -2.48
CA ASP A 23 -17.69 -10.67 -3.71
C ASP A 23 -16.37 -9.88 -3.67
N VAL A 24 -15.33 -10.50 -4.23
CA VAL A 24 -14.02 -9.84 -4.42
C VAL A 24 -14.16 -8.81 -5.54
N ILE A 25 -13.77 -7.58 -5.24
CA ILE A 25 -13.73 -6.45 -6.16
C ILE A 25 -12.34 -6.38 -6.77
N ASP A 26 -12.27 -6.42 -8.10
CA ASP A 26 -11.05 -6.20 -8.87
C ASP A 26 -10.94 -4.73 -9.28
N ILE A 27 -9.85 -4.09 -8.85
CA ILE A 27 -9.57 -2.68 -9.04
C ILE A 27 -8.40 -2.58 -10.01
N GLN A 28 -8.60 -1.85 -11.11
CA GLN A 28 -7.52 -1.61 -12.07
C GLN A 28 -7.46 -0.13 -12.47
N LEU A 29 -6.35 0.51 -12.12
CA LEU A 29 -6.04 1.90 -12.46
C LEU A 29 -4.85 1.90 -13.42
N ASN A 30 -5.14 2.13 -14.70
CA ASN A 30 -4.18 1.99 -15.81
C ASN A 30 -3.28 3.23 -16.03
N GLN A 31 -3.29 4.18 -15.10
CA GLN A 31 -2.35 5.30 -15.09
C GLN A 31 -2.39 5.97 -13.71
N PRO A 32 -1.30 6.61 -13.27
CA PRO A 32 -1.33 7.37 -12.04
C PRO A 32 -2.04 8.71 -12.25
N SER A 33 -2.83 9.13 -11.28
CA SER A 33 -3.35 10.51 -11.21
C SER A 33 -2.22 11.51 -11.02
N LEU A 34 -1.16 11.09 -10.33
CA LEU A 34 0.06 11.85 -10.08
C LEU A 34 1.29 10.99 -10.35
N ASP A 35 2.22 11.46 -11.17
CA ASP A 35 3.58 10.94 -11.18
C ASP A 35 4.62 12.07 -11.14
N ARG A 36 5.64 11.88 -10.32
CA ARG A 36 6.62 12.94 -10.10
C ARG A 36 7.99 12.40 -9.81
N TRP A 37 8.97 12.93 -10.53
CA TRP A 37 10.36 12.78 -10.15
C TRP A 37 10.68 13.70 -8.97
N MET A 38 10.82 13.11 -7.79
CA MET A 38 11.20 13.79 -6.57
C MET A 38 12.72 13.91 -6.51
N TYR A 39 13.24 14.95 -7.15
CA TYR A 39 14.67 15.28 -7.19
C TYR A 39 14.84 16.80 -7.18
N PRO A 40 15.80 17.37 -6.43
CA PRO A 40 15.93 18.82 -6.24
C PRO A 40 16.14 19.62 -7.53
N PHE A 41 16.67 18.98 -8.58
CA PHE A 41 16.90 19.63 -9.87
C PHE A 41 15.81 19.31 -10.91
N ASN A 42 14.66 18.80 -10.48
CA ASN A 42 13.51 18.65 -11.37
C ASN A 42 12.90 20.02 -11.70
N SER A 43 13.25 20.57 -12.86
CA SER A 43 12.77 21.86 -13.37
C SER A 43 11.35 21.82 -13.95
N THR A 44 10.81 20.62 -14.23
CA THR A 44 9.50 20.41 -14.86
C THR A 44 8.67 19.38 -14.07
N PRO A 45 8.38 19.65 -12.79
CA PRO A 45 7.66 18.70 -11.94
C PRO A 45 6.23 18.48 -12.45
N GLY A 46 5.85 17.21 -12.62
CA GLY A 46 4.53 16.80 -13.15
C GLY A 46 4.40 16.83 -14.67
N THR A 47 5.47 17.08 -15.43
CA THR A 47 5.40 17.12 -16.90
C THR A 47 6.58 16.45 -17.59
N ARG A 48 7.41 15.71 -16.84
CA ARG A 48 8.54 14.99 -17.43
C ARG A 48 8.04 13.78 -18.18
N SER A 49 8.60 13.49 -19.34
CA SER A 49 8.32 12.25 -20.07
C SER A 49 9.02 11.01 -19.48
N VAL A 50 10.07 11.20 -18.68
CA VAL A 50 10.87 10.11 -18.09
C VAL A 50 11.23 10.44 -16.66
N LEU A 51 11.04 9.46 -15.78
CA LEU A 51 11.31 9.50 -14.35
C LEU A 51 12.47 8.55 -14.03
N THR A 52 13.28 8.86 -13.03
CA THR A 52 14.49 8.06 -12.73
C THR A 52 14.62 7.84 -11.22
N THR A 53 15.26 6.74 -10.85
CA THR A 53 15.65 6.47 -9.45
C THR A 53 17.15 6.28 -9.37
N PHE A 54 17.78 6.72 -8.28
CA PHE A 54 19.21 6.52 -8.04
C PHE A 54 19.59 6.91 -6.62
N GLY A 55 20.72 6.40 -6.15
CA GLY A 55 21.33 6.82 -4.91
C GLY A 55 22.22 8.06 -5.05
N SER A 56 22.80 8.53 -3.96
CA SER A 56 23.89 9.52 -3.98
C SER A 56 25.24 8.86 -3.72
N ASP A 57 26.31 9.65 -3.84
CA ASP A 57 27.66 9.22 -3.45
C ASP A 57 27.69 8.85 -1.96
N ARG A 58 27.91 7.56 -1.68
CA ARG A 58 27.99 7.01 -0.33
C ARG A 58 29.14 7.59 0.49
N ASP A 59 30.20 8.07 -0.16
CA ASP A 59 31.36 8.63 0.54
C ASP A 59 31.17 10.14 0.83
N ASN A 60 30.18 10.80 0.22
CA ASN A 60 29.79 12.18 0.51
C ASN A 60 28.43 12.27 1.23
N GLN A 61 28.44 12.02 2.54
CA GLN A 61 27.21 11.90 3.33
C GLN A 61 26.53 13.23 3.70
N THR A 62 27.17 14.38 3.45
CA THR A 62 26.62 15.70 3.86
C THR A 62 25.70 16.32 2.81
N GLN A 63 25.65 15.73 1.63
CA GLN A 63 24.83 16.20 0.51
C GLN A 63 23.92 15.07 0.03
N PHE A 64 22.71 15.48 -0.37
CA PHE A 64 21.65 14.65 -0.93
C PHE A 64 21.17 13.54 0.00
N ASP A 65 20.01 12.97 -0.30
CA ASP A 65 19.59 11.74 0.37
C ASP A 65 20.41 10.55 -0.15
N SER A 66 20.59 9.49 0.65
CA SER A 66 21.15 8.24 0.13
C SER A 66 20.34 7.72 -1.05
N ARG A 67 19.01 7.79 -0.98
CA ARG A 67 18.06 7.55 -2.09
C ARG A 67 17.62 8.89 -2.67
N ASP A 68 18.45 9.47 -3.52
CA ASP A 68 18.30 10.85 -3.98
C ASP A 68 17.16 10.97 -4.99
N GLY A 69 17.31 10.32 -6.16
CA GLY A 69 16.27 10.22 -7.16
C GLY A 69 15.18 9.26 -6.71
N GLN A 70 13.98 9.78 -6.42
CA GLN A 70 12.79 8.97 -6.14
C GLN A 70 11.68 9.33 -7.12
N ILE A 71 10.80 8.36 -7.37
CA ILE A 71 9.58 8.55 -8.13
C ILE A 71 8.42 8.49 -7.14
N LEU A 72 7.51 9.45 -7.25
CA LEU A 72 6.26 9.45 -6.54
C LEU A 72 5.15 9.06 -7.51
N LEU A 73 4.30 8.12 -7.12
CA LEU A 73 3.12 7.69 -7.85
C LEU A 73 1.90 7.87 -6.93
N ALA A 74 0.80 8.39 -7.45
CA ALA A 74 -0.46 8.41 -6.73
C ALA A 74 -1.61 8.01 -7.63
N PHE A 75 -2.55 7.27 -7.05
CA PHE A 75 -3.70 6.72 -7.74
C PHE A 75 -4.97 7.14 -6.99
N ASP A 76 -5.89 7.80 -7.70
CA ASP A 76 -7.19 8.15 -7.13
C ASP A 76 -8.02 6.87 -6.94
N THR A 77 -8.32 6.56 -5.69
CA THR A 77 -9.02 5.34 -5.25
C THR A 77 -10.40 5.65 -4.69
N GLY A 78 -10.73 6.93 -4.49
CA GLY A 78 -11.97 7.36 -3.86
C GLY A 78 -13.24 7.18 -4.69
N ALA A 79 -13.14 6.83 -5.98
CA ALA A 79 -14.30 6.54 -6.83
C ALA A 79 -14.62 5.04 -6.95
N ILE A 80 -13.97 4.20 -6.13
CA ILE A 80 -14.09 2.74 -6.22
C ILE A 80 -15.21 2.25 -5.28
N ALA A 81 -16.43 2.25 -5.81
CA ALA A 81 -17.58 1.63 -5.15
C ALA A 81 -17.41 0.08 -5.09
N PRO A 82 -17.81 -0.60 -4.00
CA PRO A 82 -18.67 -0.20 -2.87
C PRO A 82 -17.90 -0.06 -1.54
N LEU A 83 -16.65 0.44 -1.54
CA LEU A 83 -15.85 0.57 -0.31
C LEU A 83 -16.29 1.74 0.60
N GLU A 84 -17.28 2.54 0.17
CA GLU A 84 -17.57 3.85 0.77
C GLU A 84 -18.22 3.82 2.16
N SER A 85 -18.48 2.65 2.77
CA SER A 85 -19.14 2.61 4.09
C SER A 85 -18.80 1.45 5.03
N GLY A 86 -17.81 0.60 4.72
CA GLY A 86 -17.55 -0.59 5.54
C GLY A 86 -16.10 -1.04 5.58
N PRO A 87 -15.73 -1.89 6.56
CA PRO A 87 -14.40 -2.47 6.61
C PRO A 87 -14.15 -3.33 5.37
N TYR A 88 -12.90 -3.49 4.99
CA TYR A 88 -12.50 -4.36 3.89
C TYR A 88 -11.09 -4.87 4.12
N GLU A 89 -10.78 -5.97 3.45
CA GLU A 89 -9.43 -6.53 3.39
C GLU A 89 -8.88 -6.40 1.98
N ILE A 90 -7.62 -6.03 1.87
CA ILE A 90 -6.90 -5.99 0.59
C ILE A 90 -6.21 -7.34 0.42
N LEU A 91 -6.68 -8.13 -0.53
CA LEU A 91 -6.20 -9.49 -0.78
C LEU A 91 -4.94 -9.51 -1.65
N GLU A 92 -4.87 -8.59 -2.61
CA GLU A 92 -3.74 -8.42 -3.52
C GLU A 92 -3.57 -6.93 -3.82
N ALA A 93 -2.33 -6.48 -3.95
CA ALA A 93 -2.01 -5.17 -4.50
C ALA A 93 -0.71 -5.25 -5.31
N GLU A 94 -0.77 -4.81 -6.57
CA GLU A 94 0.35 -4.81 -7.51
C GLU A 94 0.52 -3.42 -8.10
N VAL A 95 1.73 -2.88 -8.03
CA VAL A 95 2.14 -1.71 -8.82
C VAL A 95 3.01 -2.20 -9.97
N SER A 96 2.81 -1.68 -11.17
CA SER A 96 3.69 -1.97 -12.30
C SER A 96 4.14 -0.69 -13.00
N ILE A 97 5.31 -0.69 -13.62
CA ILE A 97 5.84 0.44 -14.40
C ILE A 97 6.86 -0.06 -15.42
N SER A 98 6.92 0.59 -16.58
CA SER A 98 7.76 0.16 -17.71
C SER A 98 9.07 0.94 -17.81
N PHE A 99 10.15 0.22 -18.14
CA PHE A 99 11.48 0.80 -18.38
C PHE A 99 11.53 1.63 -19.66
N ALA A 100 12.11 2.83 -19.57
CA ALA A 100 12.29 3.75 -20.68
C ALA A 100 13.71 3.75 -21.26
N ASN A 101 14.68 3.12 -20.58
CA ASN A 101 16.05 2.98 -21.06
C ASN A 101 16.41 1.53 -21.33
N ASP A 102 17.32 1.32 -22.30
CA ASP A 102 17.65 -0.01 -22.82
C ASP A 102 19.01 -0.50 -22.29
N LEU A 103 19.00 -1.67 -21.66
CA LEU A 103 20.20 -2.40 -21.22
C LEU A 103 21.16 -1.56 -20.35
N VAL A 104 20.62 -0.66 -19.53
CA VAL A 104 21.42 0.28 -18.71
C VAL A 104 21.75 -0.32 -17.34
N VAL A 105 20.80 -0.99 -16.71
CA VAL A 105 20.92 -1.55 -15.36
C VAL A 105 20.72 -3.06 -15.37
N THR A 106 21.36 -3.73 -14.41
CA THR A 106 21.20 -5.18 -14.20
C THR A 106 20.00 -5.46 -13.31
N TYR A 107 19.27 -6.52 -13.63
CA TYR A 107 18.13 -6.98 -12.88
C TYR A 107 18.55 -7.58 -11.55
N ASP A 108 17.99 -7.04 -10.47
CA ASP A 108 18.15 -7.53 -9.13
C ASP A 108 16.76 -7.69 -8.48
N PRO A 109 16.32 -8.94 -8.26
CA PRO A 109 15.02 -9.24 -7.66
C PRO A 109 15.05 -9.39 -6.13
N THR A 110 16.16 -9.11 -5.45
CA THR A 110 16.30 -9.32 -4.01
C THR A 110 16.57 -8.02 -3.26
N SER A 111 16.25 -7.96 -1.97
CA SER A 111 16.63 -6.80 -1.16
C SER A 111 18.08 -6.91 -0.74
N ASP A 112 18.81 -5.82 -0.95
CA ASP A 112 20.18 -5.68 -0.48
C ASP A 112 20.27 -5.34 1.01
N PRO A 113 21.31 -5.85 1.71
CA PRO A 113 21.61 -5.43 3.08
C PRO A 113 22.06 -3.97 3.10
N TRP A 114 21.46 -3.15 3.96
CA TRP A 114 21.77 -1.71 4.05
C TRP A 114 23.28 -1.42 4.24
N GLN A 115 24.01 -2.34 4.87
CA GLN A 115 25.44 -2.24 5.15
C GLN A 115 26.30 -2.15 3.88
N MET A 116 25.86 -2.66 2.72
CA MET A 116 26.65 -2.56 1.49
C MET A 116 26.70 -1.13 0.92
N PHE A 117 25.75 -0.28 1.34
CA PHE A 117 25.64 1.11 0.93
C PHE A 117 26.37 2.08 1.88
N LEU A 118 27.02 1.55 2.93
CA LEU A 118 27.87 2.34 3.82
C LEU A 118 29.14 2.84 3.12
N PRO A 119 29.78 3.94 3.58
CA PRO A 119 31.05 4.41 3.03
C PRO A 119 32.14 3.34 3.05
N ALA A 120 33.14 3.45 2.16
CA ALA A 120 34.20 2.44 2.04
C ALA A 120 35.01 2.21 3.33
N GLY A 121 35.10 3.22 4.20
CA GLY A 121 35.81 3.14 5.48
C GLY A 121 34.98 2.70 6.69
N ASP A 122 33.68 2.42 6.54
CA ASP A 122 32.83 2.00 7.67
C ASP A 122 33.07 0.52 8.02
N ALA A 123 33.36 0.23 9.29
CA ALA A 123 33.66 -1.12 9.77
C ALA A 123 32.47 -2.09 9.69
N ARG A 124 31.23 -1.58 9.58
CA ARG A 124 30.02 -2.40 9.43
C ARG A 124 29.76 -2.81 7.98
N ARG A 125 30.49 -2.21 7.01
CA ARG A 125 30.27 -2.44 5.58
C ARG A 125 30.46 -3.91 5.23
N VAL A 126 29.53 -4.43 4.44
CA VAL A 126 29.58 -5.78 3.87
C VAL A 126 29.68 -5.71 2.35
N ASN A 127 30.05 -6.82 1.73
CA ASN A 127 29.97 -6.94 0.28
C ASN A 127 28.53 -7.18 -0.16
N ASP A 128 28.22 -6.73 -1.37
CA ASP A 128 27.00 -7.04 -2.08
C ASP A 128 26.86 -8.57 -2.22
N PRO A 129 25.74 -9.17 -1.76
CA PRO A 129 25.53 -10.61 -1.83
C PRO A 129 25.23 -11.11 -3.25
N ASP A 130 24.73 -10.25 -4.14
CA ASP A 130 24.41 -10.64 -5.51
C ASP A 130 24.74 -9.55 -6.53
N ALA A 131 24.04 -9.50 -7.67
CA ALA A 131 24.43 -8.72 -8.82
C ALA A 131 23.34 -7.73 -9.21
N GLY A 132 23.61 -6.46 -8.91
CA GLY A 132 22.77 -5.35 -9.30
C GLY A 132 22.51 -4.45 -8.12
N GLN A 133 21.47 -3.64 -8.22
CA GLN A 133 20.88 -2.95 -7.07
C GLN A 133 19.37 -3.02 -7.24
N PRO A 134 18.61 -3.28 -6.18
CA PRO A 134 17.19 -3.41 -6.30
C PRO A 134 16.53 -2.06 -6.52
N ILE A 135 15.44 -2.12 -7.26
CA ILE A 135 14.45 -1.06 -7.30
C ILE A 135 13.33 -1.49 -6.36
N GLU A 136 12.99 -0.61 -5.42
CA GLU A 136 12.08 -0.92 -4.33
C GLU A 136 10.88 0.03 -4.33
N LEU A 137 9.73 -0.53 -4.01
CA LEU A 137 8.48 0.17 -3.77
C LEU A 137 8.30 0.37 -2.27
N ALA A 138 7.94 1.57 -1.88
CA ALA A 138 7.63 1.93 -0.50
C ALA A 138 6.38 2.80 -0.43
N GLY A 139 5.91 3.05 0.79
CA GLY A 139 4.93 4.09 1.05
C GLY A 139 5.54 5.48 0.89
N VAL A 140 4.71 6.49 1.11
CA VAL A 140 5.09 7.91 1.04
C VAL A 140 4.76 8.60 2.34
N GLY A 141 5.77 9.22 2.94
CA GLY A 141 5.62 10.15 4.03
C GLY A 141 5.62 11.59 3.52
N PHE A 142 4.99 12.49 4.29
CA PHE A 142 4.93 13.92 3.98
C PHE A 142 5.49 14.76 5.13
N ARG A 143 6.11 15.89 4.80
CA ARG A 143 6.61 16.89 5.76
C ARG A 143 6.45 18.30 5.20
N GLY A 144 6.82 19.32 5.98
CA GLY A 144 6.72 20.71 5.56
C GLY A 144 5.28 21.21 5.42
N GLY A 145 4.35 20.64 6.20
CA GLY A 145 2.92 20.96 6.17
C GLY A 145 2.12 20.28 5.04
N PHE A 146 2.76 19.44 4.23
CA PHE A 146 2.07 18.61 3.24
C PHE A 146 1.47 17.36 3.89
N THR A 147 0.40 16.88 3.26
CA THR A 147 -0.29 15.62 3.54
C THR A 147 -0.59 14.93 2.21
N ALA A 148 -1.06 13.68 2.24
CA ALA A 148 -1.54 12.99 1.04
C ALA A 148 -2.61 13.80 0.28
N ALA A 149 -3.50 14.50 1.00
CA ALA A 149 -4.55 15.32 0.40
C ALA A 149 -4.05 16.63 -0.21
N THR A 150 -2.97 17.21 0.32
CA THR A 150 -2.50 18.56 -0.06
C THR A 150 -1.30 18.55 -1.00
N PHE A 151 -0.57 17.44 -1.10
CA PHE A 151 0.58 17.34 -1.99
C PHE A 151 0.13 17.18 -3.46
N LYS A 152 0.76 17.95 -4.35
CA LYS A 152 0.51 17.99 -5.79
C LYS A 152 1.82 17.80 -6.56
N GLU A 153 1.71 17.50 -7.85
CA GLU A 153 2.87 17.34 -8.74
C GLU A 153 3.79 18.54 -8.75
N ASN A 154 3.23 19.75 -8.64
CA ASN A 154 3.99 21.00 -8.63
C ASN A 154 4.25 21.55 -7.21
N SER A 155 3.96 20.79 -6.15
CA SER A 155 4.29 21.19 -4.77
C SER A 155 5.79 21.45 -4.62
N ALA A 156 6.19 22.31 -3.69
CA ALA A 156 7.61 22.58 -3.46
C ALA A 156 8.37 21.29 -3.09
N TYR A 157 9.60 21.12 -3.62
CA TYR A 157 10.45 19.98 -3.29
C TYR A 157 10.80 19.94 -1.80
N ALA A 158 11.20 21.08 -1.23
CA ALA A 158 11.55 21.26 0.17
C ALA A 158 10.93 22.56 0.69
N ALA A 159 10.93 22.75 2.01
CA ALA A 159 10.52 24.01 2.62
C ALA A 159 11.43 25.17 2.16
N SER A 160 10.85 26.37 2.05
CA SER A 160 11.61 27.57 1.68
C SER A 160 12.74 27.85 2.67
N GLY A 161 13.90 28.26 2.16
CA GLY A 161 15.10 28.55 2.97
C GLY A 161 15.97 27.33 3.32
N LEU A 162 15.52 26.12 3.03
CA LEU A 162 16.37 24.93 3.12
C LEU A 162 17.19 24.75 1.85
N SER A 163 18.45 24.32 2.00
CA SER A 163 19.26 23.90 0.86
C SER A 163 18.67 22.62 0.28
N SER A 164 18.34 22.62 -1.01
CA SER A 164 17.84 21.46 -1.73
C SER A 164 18.86 20.32 -1.82
N LEU A 165 20.13 20.60 -1.51
CA LEU A 165 21.22 19.63 -1.42
C LEU A 165 21.33 19.00 -0.04
N SER A 166 20.59 19.47 0.97
CA SER A 166 20.68 18.89 2.32
C SER A 166 19.89 17.57 2.37
N PRO A 167 20.40 16.53 3.04
CA PRO A 167 19.63 15.32 3.29
C PRO A 167 18.36 15.62 4.11
N GLY A 168 17.29 14.87 3.88
CA GLY A 168 16.07 14.88 4.70
C GLY A 168 15.21 16.14 4.56
N VAL A 169 15.37 16.91 3.49
CA VAL A 169 14.60 18.16 3.30
C VAL A 169 13.34 18.01 2.44
N ARG A 170 13.20 16.88 1.76
CA ARG A 170 12.15 16.65 0.78
C ARG A 170 10.77 16.54 1.43
N ASN A 171 9.77 17.23 0.87
CA ASN A 171 8.41 17.32 1.41
C ASN A 171 7.56 16.06 1.22
N ALA A 172 7.85 15.23 0.22
CA ALA A 172 7.24 13.92 0.02
C ALA A 172 8.36 12.91 -0.24
N PHE A 173 8.47 11.86 0.57
CA PHE A 173 9.66 11.00 0.62
C PHE A 173 9.25 9.53 0.72
N ALA A 174 10.08 8.65 0.17
CA ALA A 174 9.94 7.21 0.37
C ALA A 174 9.98 6.90 1.87
N ALA A 175 8.97 6.16 2.33
CA ALA A 175 8.81 5.82 3.73
C ALA A 175 8.44 4.33 3.89
N CYS A 176 9.00 3.71 4.91
CA CYS A 176 8.82 2.31 5.23
C CYS A 176 8.51 2.13 6.71
N PHE A 177 8.24 0.89 7.12
CA PHE A 177 8.19 0.54 8.54
C PHE A 177 9.58 0.10 9.00
N ASP A 178 10.01 0.54 10.19
CA ASP A 178 11.22 0.04 10.85
C ASP A 178 10.92 -1.22 11.70
N GLU A 179 11.94 -1.80 12.34
CA GLU A 179 11.79 -2.98 13.20
C GLU A 179 10.88 -2.74 14.42
N ALA A 180 10.66 -1.48 14.80
CA ALA A 180 9.76 -1.07 15.87
C ALA A 180 8.35 -0.70 15.34
N ASN A 181 8.06 -0.98 14.06
CA ASN A 181 6.82 -0.66 13.36
C ASN A 181 6.51 0.85 13.26
N ASN A 182 7.52 1.72 13.37
CA ASN A 182 7.33 3.14 13.10
C ASN A 182 7.36 3.39 11.60
N PHE A 183 6.48 4.27 11.10
CA PHE A 183 6.54 4.74 9.73
C PHE A 183 7.60 5.85 9.60
N VAL A 184 8.71 5.53 8.94
CA VAL A 184 9.93 6.37 8.93
C VAL A 184 10.38 6.71 7.51
N ASP A 185 11.11 7.82 7.39
CA ASP A 185 11.81 8.20 6.17
C ASP A 185 12.97 7.23 5.88
N MET A 186 12.87 6.48 4.79
CA MET A 186 13.93 5.55 4.39
C MET A 186 14.98 6.18 3.46
N SER A 187 14.85 7.46 3.10
CA SER A 187 15.73 8.10 2.13
C SER A 187 17.21 8.08 2.55
N ASN A 188 17.49 8.01 3.86
CA ASN A 188 18.83 7.93 4.43
C ASN A 188 19.06 6.67 5.30
N HIS A 189 18.30 5.59 5.08
CA HIS A 189 18.38 4.40 5.93
C HIS A 189 19.80 3.80 6.07
N PRO A 190 20.71 3.82 5.06
CA PRO A 190 22.06 3.30 5.25
C PRO A 190 22.86 4.14 6.25
N ARG A 191 22.65 5.46 6.25
CA ARG A 191 23.29 6.40 7.18
C ARG A 191 22.69 6.29 8.59
N ALA A 192 21.37 6.05 8.68
CA ALA A 192 20.67 5.82 9.94
C ALA A 192 20.93 4.43 10.53
N GLY A 193 21.36 3.47 9.71
CA GLY A 193 21.79 2.15 10.16
C GLY A 193 20.66 1.14 10.37
N PHE A 194 19.69 1.08 9.44
CA PHE A 194 18.60 0.11 9.51
C PHE A 194 18.25 -0.49 8.15
N GLN A 195 17.69 -1.71 8.18
CA GLN A 195 17.11 -2.36 7.01
C GLN A 195 15.65 -1.89 6.84
N PRO A 196 15.27 -1.32 5.70
CA PRO A 196 13.89 -0.89 5.48
C PRO A 196 12.97 -2.09 5.24
N ASN A 197 11.82 -2.16 5.92
CA ASN A 197 10.72 -3.05 5.53
C ASN A 197 9.95 -2.40 4.37
N VAL A 198 10.49 -2.55 3.16
CA VAL A 198 9.88 -2.02 1.93
C VAL A 198 8.61 -2.78 1.57
N PHE A 199 7.74 -2.16 0.78
CA PHE A 199 6.46 -2.78 0.44
C PHE A 199 6.63 -3.91 -0.57
N ALA A 200 7.60 -3.76 -1.48
CA ALA A 200 7.97 -4.78 -2.46
C ALA A 200 9.33 -4.48 -3.09
N VAL A 201 9.99 -5.53 -3.59
CA VAL A 201 11.13 -5.44 -4.50
C VAL A 201 10.64 -5.70 -5.93
N GLY A 202 11.15 -4.93 -6.89
CA GLY A 202 10.75 -5.01 -8.28
C GLY A 202 11.15 -6.33 -8.95
N LYS A 203 10.23 -6.89 -9.74
CA LYS A 203 10.46 -8.11 -10.52
C LYS A 203 10.17 -7.87 -11.98
N VAL A 204 10.97 -8.46 -12.86
CA VAL A 204 10.75 -8.44 -14.31
C VAL A 204 10.58 -9.86 -14.78
N ALA A 205 9.42 -10.15 -15.39
CA ALA A 205 9.12 -11.50 -15.85
C ALA A 205 10.10 -11.95 -16.94
N GLY A 206 10.61 -13.17 -16.81
CA GLY A 206 11.52 -13.76 -17.81
C GLY A 206 12.99 -13.33 -17.69
N LEU A 207 13.33 -12.41 -16.79
CA LEU A 207 14.73 -12.07 -16.49
C LEU A 207 15.27 -12.90 -15.32
N VAL A 208 16.56 -13.19 -15.38
CA VAL A 208 17.36 -13.81 -14.30
C VAL A 208 18.27 -12.74 -13.70
N ALA A 209 18.50 -12.81 -12.38
CA ALA A 209 19.36 -11.88 -11.66
C ALA A 209 20.71 -11.67 -12.39
N GLY A 210 21.17 -10.42 -12.45
CA GLY A 210 22.38 -9.99 -13.14
C GLY A 210 22.24 -9.73 -14.65
N GLN A 211 21.11 -10.07 -15.29
CA GLN A 211 20.86 -9.72 -16.70
C GLN A 211 20.55 -8.24 -16.86
N PHE A 212 21.01 -7.62 -17.95
CA PHE A 212 20.57 -6.27 -18.30
C PHE A 212 19.08 -6.23 -18.61
N ILE A 213 18.40 -5.19 -18.12
CA ILE A 213 16.96 -4.99 -18.35
C ILE A 213 16.76 -4.30 -19.70
N PRO A 214 16.06 -4.93 -20.66
CA PRO A 214 15.70 -4.28 -21.92
C PRO A 214 14.69 -3.15 -21.73
N GLN A 215 14.70 -2.17 -22.63
CA GLN A 215 13.64 -1.17 -22.72
C GLN A 215 12.26 -1.83 -22.89
N ASP A 216 11.21 -1.17 -22.43
CA ASP A 216 9.81 -1.64 -22.45
C ASP A 216 9.54 -2.86 -21.55
N SER A 217 10.55 -3.37 -20.84
CA SER A 217 10.34 -4.35 -19.79
C SER A 217 9.43 -3.79 -18.71
N VAL A 218 8.41 -4.55 -18.33
CA VAL A 218 7.51 -4.21 -17.22
C VAL A 218 8.10 -4.71 -15.92
N MET A 219 8.34 -3.79 -14.99
CA MET A 219 8.67 -4.12 -13.62
C MET A 219 7.40 -4.15 -12.78
N THR A 220 7.18 -5.24 -12.06
CA THR A 220 6.05 -5.43 -11.16
C THR A 220 6.49 -5.49 -9.71
N PHE A 221 5.65 -4.97 -8.84
CA PHE A 221 5.87 -4.86 -7.40
C PHE A 221 4.65 -5.47 -6.71
N GLN A 222 4.80 -6.71 -6.23
CA GLN A 222 3.76 -7.36 -5.43
C GLN A 222 3.85 -6.85 -3.99
N VAL A 223 2.93 -5.98 -3.61
CA VAL A 223 2.89 -5.37 -2.29
C VAL A 223 2.58 -6.44 -1.25
N ASN A 224 3.36 -6.46 -0.16
CA ASN A 224 3.16 -7.41 0.93
C ASN A 224 1.92 -7.03 1.79
N VAL A 225 0.73 -7.31 1.28
CA VAL A 225 -0.56 -7.04 1.98
C VAL A 225 -0.80 -7.93 3.21
N ALA A 226 0.01 -8.98 3.39
CA ALA A 226 -0.02 -9.80 4.60
C ALA A 226 0.63 -9.10 5.81
N ASP A 227 1.46 -8.07 5.59
CA ASP A 227 1.96 -7.21 6.66
C ASP A 227 0.85 -6.22 7.08
N ALA A 228 0.46 -6.29 8.35
CA ALA A 228 -0.65 -5.49 8.89
C ALA A 228 -0.40 -3.97 8.79
N ASN A 229 0.85 -3.51 8.89
CA ASN A 229 1.17 -2.09 8.79
C ASN A 229 1.03 -1.60 7.34
N ILE A 230 1.46 -2.42 6.38
CA ILE A 230 1.31 -2.14 4.95
C ILE A 230 -0.18 -2.17 4.57
N GLN A 231 -0.94 -3.15 5.07
CA GLN A 231 -2.38 -3.23 4.84
C GLN A 231 -3.11 -1.99 5.35
N ASN A 232 -2.80 -1.55 6.57
CA ASN A 232 -3.34 -0.32 7.16
C ASN A 232 -2.94 0.93 6.36
N TYR A 233 -1.69 1.02 5.89
CA TYR A 233 -1.25 2.13 5.03
C TYR A 233 -2.11 2.24 3.75
N LEU A 234 -2.34 1.10 3.08
CA LEU A 234 -3.16 1.06 1.87
C LEU A 234 -4.61 1.41 2.16
N GLN A 235 -5.20 0.85 3.24
CA GLN A 235 -6.57 1.17 3.66
C GLN A 235 -6.73 2.66 3.96
N GLN A 236 -5.76 3.30 4.64
CA GLN A 236 -5.79 4.74 4.89
C GLN A 236 -5.77 5.54 3.58
N GLY A 237 -4.93 5.16 2.62
CA GLY A 237 -4.89 5.79 1.30
C GLY A 237 -6.21 5.66 0.54
N MET A 238 -6.75 4.43 0.49
CA MET A 238 -8.03 4.14 -0.15
C MET A 238 -9.20 4.89 0.52
N ASN A 239 -9.27 4.92 1.85
CA ASN A 239 -10.29 5.65 2.60
C ASN A 239 -10.16 7.17 2.44
N ALA A 240 -8.94 7.67 2.27
CA ALA A 240 -8.68 9.08 1.93
C ALA A 240 -8.94 9.39 0.44
N GLY A 241 -9.28 8.38 -0.36
CA GLY A 241 -9.57 8.47 -1.78
C GLY A 241 -8.34 8.56 -2.69
N ARG A 242 -7.13 8.41 -2.15
CA ARG A 242 -5.88 8.39 -2.91
C ARG A 242 -4.79 7.60 -2.20
N THR A 243 -4.22 6.63 -2.92
CA THR A 243 -3.07 5.85 -2.44
C THR A 243 -1.79 6.32 -3.10
N PHE A 244 -0.74 6.50 -2.30
CA PHE A 244 0.58 6.95 -2.75
C PHE A 244 1.61 5.83 -2.64
N PHE A 245 2.54 5.80 -3.58
CA PHE A 245 3.71 4.93 -3.56
C PHE A 245 4.96 5.70 -3.97
N SER A 246 6.11 5.26 -3.46
CA SER A 246 7.40 5.73 -3.94
C SER A 246 8.21 4.59 -4.54
N LEU A 247 8.75 4.83 -5.74
CA LEU A 247 9.83 4.02 -6.31
C LEU A 247 11.17 4.65 -5.98
N SER A 248 12.11 3.86 -5.48
CA SER A 248 13.47 4.31 -5.20
C SER A 248 14.49 3.20 -5.41
N SER A 249 15.75 3.57 -5.61
CA SER A 249 16.87 2.63 -5.64
C SER A 249 18.10 3.29 -5.00
N LEU A 250 19.07 2.46 -4.65
CA LEU A 250 20.41 2.91 -4.22
C LEU A 250 21.45 2.69 -5.32
N THR A 251 21.01 2.63 -6.59
CA THR A 251 21.89 2.50 -7.75
C THR A 251 23.01 3.54 -7.66
N PHE A 252 24.26 3.07 -7.67
CA PHE A 252 25.41 3.95 -7.51
C PHE A 252 25.57 4.86 -8.72
N VAL A 253 25.63 6.16 -8.48
CA VAL A 253 25.88 7.16 -9.51
C VAL A 253 26.99 8.10 -9.06
N ALA A 254 27.71 8.63 -10.04
CA ALA A 254 28.57 9.79 -9.84
C ALA A 254 27.75 11.06 -10.14
N GLN A 255 28.11 12.20 -9.56
CA GLN A 255 27.43 13.44 -9.88
C GLN A 255 27.53 13.72 -11.39
N GLN A 256 26.40 13.92 -12.05
CA GLN A 256 26.29 14.16 -13.52
C GLN A 256 26.68 12.95 -14.41
N SER A 257 26.83 11.75 -13.87
CA SER A 257 27.18 10.56 -14.66
C SER A 257 26.71 9.27 -13.97
N GLY A 258 26.14 8.35 -14.71
CA GLY A 258 25.79 7.05 -14.17
C GLY A 258 24.78 6.32 -15.03
N ASN A 259 24.76 5.00 -14.85
CA ASN A 259 23.73 4.14 -15.39
C ASN A 259 22.69 3.95 -14.29
N TYR A 260 21.51 4.52 -14.48
CA TYR A 260 20.42 4.45 -13.50
C TYR A 260 19.10 4.05 -14.16
N PRO A 261 18.18 3.43 -13.42
CA PRO A 261 16.86 3.07 -13.93
C PRO A 261 16.09 4.30 -14.40
N ALA A 262 15.49 4.20 -15.58
CA ALA A 262 14.60 5.21 -16.13
C ALA A 262 13.27 4.58 -16.52
N PHE A 263 12.17 5.26 -16.24
CA PHE A 263 10.82 4.75 -16.40
C PHE A 263 9.95 5.74 -17.15
N TYR A 264 8.97 5.22 -17.88
CA TYR A 264 7.99 6.05 -18.57
C TYR A 264 7.09 6.78 -17.57
N ALA A 265 6.98 8.09 -17.74
CA ALA A 265 5.94 8.90 -17.11
C ALA A 265 4.67 8.88 -17.94
N LYS A 266 3.53 9.26 -17.35
CA LYS A 266 2.27 9.40 -18.07
C LYS A 266 2.35 10.43 -19.21
N GLU A 267 3.19 11.46 -19.12
CA GLU A 267 3.38 12.43 -20.21
C GLU A 267 4.24 11.94 -21.38
N ASN A 268 4.84 10.73 -21.28
CA ASN A 268 5.68 10.25 -22.36
C ASN A 268 4.87 10.06 -23.66
N ALA A 269 5.41 10.50 -24.79
CA ALA A 269 4.75 10.34 -26.08
C ALA A 269 4.43 8.87 -26.40
N TYR A 270 5.30 7.92 -26.04
CA TYR A 270 5.03 6.49 -26.25
C TYR A 270 3.84 6.01 -25.42
N VAL A 271 3.69 6.51 -24.19
CA VAL A 271 2.50 6.25 -23.38
C VAL A 271 1.26 6.89 -24.01
N GLN A 272 1.35 8.15 -24.42
CA GLN A 272 0.24 8.88 -25.03
C GLN A 272 -0.25 8.27 -26.36
N PHE A 273 0.63 7.59 -27.08
CA PHE A 273 0.30 6.86 -28.31
C PHE A 273 0.00 5.36 -28.10
N GLY A 274 -0.01 4.87 -26.86
CA GLY A 274 -0.27 3.46 -26.54
C GLY A 274 0.82 2.49 -26.99
N LEU A 275 2.06 2.98 -27.10
CA LEU A 275 3.27 2.22 -27.46
C LEU A 275 4.09 1.77 -26.24
N ALA A 276 3.83 2.37 -25.08
CA ALA A 276 4.39 2.00 -23.79
C ALA A 276 3.34 2.21 -22.69
N GLU A 277 3.62 1.74 -21.49
CA GLU A 277 2.73 1.89 -20.33
C GLU A 277 3.38 2.77 -19.25
N ALA A 278 2.60 3.68 -18.68
CA ALA A 278 2.97 4.37 -17.44
C ALA A 278 2.71 3.44 -16.24
N ALA A 279 2.80 3.97 -15.03
CA ALA A 279 2.56 3.15 -13.85
C ALA A 279 1.09 2.70 -13.72
N HIS A 280 0.85 1.44 -13.37
CA HIS A 280 -0.48 0.91 -13.08
C HIS A 280 -0.59 0.49 -11.62
N LEU A 281 -1.82 0.48 -11.11
CA LEU A 281 -2.18 -0.12 -9.83
C LEU A 281 -3.31 -1.11 -10.03
N ARG A 282 -3.08 -2.35 -9.59
CA ARG A 282 -4.11 -3.37 -9.48
C ARG A 282 -4.31 -3.75 -8.03
N MET A 283 -5.55 -3.93 -7.60
CA MET A 283 -5.86 -4.47 -6.29
C MET A 283 -7.04 -5.42 -6.36
N LYS A 284 -7.03 -6.43 -5.49
CA LYS A 284 -8.23 -7.20 -5.17
C LYS A 284 -8.64 -6.91 -3.75
N VAL A 285 -9.88 -6.50 -3.57
CA VAL A 285 -10.41 -6.09 -2.28
C VAL A 285 -11.66 -6.88 -1.97
N ARG A 286 -11.78 -7.32 -0.73
CA ARG A 286 -12.97 -8.00 -0.23
C ARG A 286 -13.62 -7.12 0.83
N PRO A 287 -14.83 -6.62 0.59
CA PRO A 287 -15.62 -6.00 1.64
C PRO A 287 -15.77 -6.99 2.80
N LEU A 288 -15.57 -6.50 4.01
CA LEU A 288 -15.90 -7.23 5.21
C LEU A 288 -17.28 -6.75 5.67
N PRO A 289 -18.07 -7.63 6.31
CA PRO A 289 -19.31 -7.22 6.94
C PRO A 289 -19.07 -6.03 7.88
N THR A 290 -19.93 -5.01 7.79
CA THR A 290 -19.96 -3.94 8.79
C THR A 290 -20.62 -4.48 10.05
N CYS A 291 -19.83 -4.86 11.06
CA CYS A 291 -20.41 -5.16 12.37
C CYS A 291 -20.96 -3.86 12.95
N VAL A 292 -22.28 -3.75 13.02
CA VAL A 292 -22.95 -2.76 13.87
C VAL A 292 -23.10 -3.36 15.27
N SER A 293 -23.40 -2.54 16.29
CA SER A 293 -23.43 -3.02 17.68
C SER A 293 -24.37 -4.22 17.86
N GLU A 294 -25.46 -4.25 17.09
CA GLU A 294 -26.48 -5.29 17.13
C GLU A 294 -26.20 -6.50 16.20
N ASP A 295 -25.20 -6.41 15.31
CA ASP A 295 -24.68 -7.53 14.48
C ASP A 295 -23.45 -8.11 15.18
N LEU A 296 -23.72 -8.94 16.19
CA LEU A 296 -22.79 -9.49 17.16
C LEU A 296 -21.93 -10.61 16.58
N ASP A 297 -22.45 -11.31 15.56
CA ASP A 297 -21.67 -12.34 14.84
C ASP A 297 -20.99 -11.79 13.57
N CYS A 298 -21.16 -10.50 13.28
CA CYS A 298 -20.60 -9.81 12.12
C CYS A 298 -21.00 -10.48 10.80
N SER A 299 -22.20 -11.05 10.72
CA SER A 299 -22.70 -11.68 9.49
C SER A 299 -23.18 -10.64 8.46
N GLY A 300 -23.32 -9.38 8.85
CA GLY A 300 -23.89 -8.31 8.04
C GLY A 300 -25.42 -8.28 8.05
N LEU A 301 -26.06 -9.13 8.86
CA LEU A 301 -27.49 -9.17 9.13
C LEU A 301 -27.70 -9.13 10.63
N ILE A 302 -28.80 -8.52 11.08
CA ILE A 302 -29.21 -8.58 12.49
C ILE A 302 -30.35 -9.58 12.57
N ASP A 303 -30.05 -10.81 12.99
CA ASP A 303 -30.99 -11.92 12.98
C ASP A 303 -30.97 -12.76 14.27
N SER A 304 -31.52 -13.98 14.19
CA SER A 304 -31.58 -14.89 15.33
C SER A 304 -30.21 -15.36 15.85
N GLY A 305 -29.16 -15.29 15.03
CA GLY A 305 -27.77 -15.53 15.41
C GLY A 305 -27.31 -14.54 16.48
N ASP A 306 -27.52 -13.24 16.24
CA ASP A 306 -27.19 -12.18 17.19
C ASP A 306 -27.99 -12.29 18.48
N VAL A 307 -29.30 -12.55 18.36
CA VAL A 307 -30.16 -12.79 19.53
C VAL A 307 -29.62 -13.97 20.35
N SER A 308 -29.15 -15.02 19.70
CA SER A 308 -28.59 -16.19 20.39
C SER A 308 -27.30 -15.85 21.13
N LEU A 309 -26.46 -14.98 20.59
CA LEU A 309 -25.25 -14.50 21.27
C LEU A 309 -25.58 -13.72 22.55
N VAL A 310 -26.54 -12.79 22.50
CA VAL A 310 -26.99 -12.08 23.71
C VAL A 310 -27.55 -13.06 24.75
N LEU A 311 -28.35 -14.03 24.32
CA LEU A 311 -28.96 -15.02 25.22
C LEU A 311 -27.92 -15.95 25.88
N LEU A 312 -26.79 -16.22 25.22
CA LEU A 312 -25.70 -17.02 25.77
C LEU A 312 -24.93 -16.26 26.87
N ASP A 313 -24.87 -14.93 26.77
CA ASP A 313 -24.05 -14.08 27.64
C ASP A 313 -24.85 -13.37 28.76
N ILE A 314 -26.12 -13.73 28.96
CA ILE A 314 -26.97 -13.15 30.03
C ILE A 314 -26.27 -13.20 31.40
N GLY A 315 -26.14 -12.03 32.02
CA GLY A 315 -25.56 -11.86 33.35
C GLY A 315 -24.65 -10.63 33.45
N PRO A 316 -24.02 -10.44 34.63
CA PRO A 316 -23.07 -9.35 34.83
C PRO A 316 -21.89 -9.46 33.86
N CYS A 317 -21.64 -8.38 33.11
CA CYS A 317 -20.71 -8.40 32.01
C CYS A 317 -20.15 -6.99 31.75
N SER A 318 -19.02 -6.67 32.35
CA SER A 318 -18.43 -5.33 32.19
C SER A 318 -17.60 -5.25 30.91
N GLY A 319 -18.04 -4.41 29.97
CA GLY A 319 -17.34 -4.11 28.73
C GLY A 319 -17.38 -5.22 27.67
N CYS A 320 -18.34 -6.13 27.73
CA CYS A 320 -18.53 -7.12 26.67
C CYS A 320 -19.37 -6.57 25.52
N PRO A 321 -19.19 -7.09 24.29
CA PRO A 321 -19.92 -6.63 23.12
C PRO A 321 -21.44 -6.83 23.20
N THR A 322 -21.90 -7.79 24.00
CA THR A 322 -23.32 -8.15 24.18
C THR A 322 -24.07 -7.26 25.18
N ASP A 323 -23.37 -6.42 25.95
CA ASP A 323 -23.95 -5.36 26.80
C ASP A 323 -24.10 -4.09 25.95
N LEU A 324 -25.21 -4.04 25.22
CA LEU A 324 -25.51 -3.07 24.18
C LEU A 324 -25.99 -1.72 24.76
N ASP A 325 -26.59 -1.73 25.95
CA ASP A 325 -26.97 -0.49 26.64
C ASP A 325 -25.89 0.04 27.62
N HIS A 326 -24.80 -0.72 27.79
CA HIS A 326 -23.64 -0.41 28.61
C HIS A 326 -23.96 -0.22 30.10
N ASN A 327 -24.85 -1.06 30.64
CA ASN A 327 -25.26 -1.01 32.05
C ASN A 327 -24.47 -2.01 32.94
N ASP A 328 -23.43 -2.65 32.40
CA ASP A 328 -22.60 -3.71 32.99
C ASP A 328 -23.36 -5.04 33.23
N VAL A 329 -24.55 -5.23 32.64
CA VAL A 329 -25.36 -6.44 32.73
C VAL A 329 -26.02 -6.75 31.38
N VAL A 330 -25.77 -7.94 30.84
CA VAL A 330 -26.50 -8.45 29.67
C VAL A 330 -27.83 -9.00 30.13
N ASP A 331 -28.94 -8.38 29.72
CA ASP A 331 -30.28 -8.82 30.07
C ASP A 331 -31.29 -8.67 28.90
N SER A 332 -32.59 -8.70 29.22
CA SER A 332 -33.65 -8.56 28.24
C SER A 332 -33.65 -7.22 27.49
N ALA A 333 -33.03 -6.17 28.04
CA ALA A 333 -32.86 -4.88 27.39
C ALA A 333 -31.96 -5.02 26.16
N ASP A 334 -30.82 -5.72 26.28
CA ASP A 334 -29.91 -5.98 25.16
C ASP A 334 -30.56 -6.84 24.09
N VAL A 335 -31.30 -7.88 24.49
CA VAL A 335 -32.09 -8.69 23.55
C VAL A 335 -33.10 -7.81 22.80
N SER A 336 -33.72 -6.87 23.49
CA SER A 336 -34.68 -5.95 22.87
C SER A 336 -34.01 -4.99 21.89
N LEU A 337 -32.77 -4.56 22.14
CA LEU A 337 -32.00 -3.73 21.21
C LEU A 337 -31.69 -4.48 19.92
N VAL A 338 -31.26 -5.75 19.99
CA VAL A 338 -31.08 -6.59 18.79
C VAL A 338 -32.41 -6.77 18.04
N LEU A 339 -33.50 -7.07 18.74
CA LEU A 339 -34.81 -7.26 18.13
C LEU A 339 -35.40 -5.98 17.51
N LEU A 340 -35.06 -4.81 18.04
CA LEU A 340 -35.47 -3.51 17.48
C LEU A 340 -34.79 -3.24 16.13
N SER A 341 -33.58 -3.75 15.96
CA SER A 341 -32.78 -3.61 14.75
C SER A 341 -32.87 -4.84 13.83
N TYR A 342 -33.76 -5.80 14.15
CA TYR A 342 -33.91 -7.07 13.44
C TYR A 342 -34.25 -6.85 11.97
N SER A 343 -33.43 -7.41 11.09
CA SER A 343 -33.61 -7.36 9.64
C SER A 343 -34.06 -8.73 9.13
N SER A 344 -35.09 -8.73 8.28
CA SER A 344 -35.73 -9.94 7.74
C SER A 344 -35.25 -10.29 6.34
#